data_AF-A0A4Q3MH69-F1
#
_entry.id   AF-A0A4Q3MH69-F1
#
_cell.length_a   1.000
_cell.length_b   1.000
_cell.length_c   1.000
_cell.angle_alpha   90.00
_cell.angle_beta   90.00
_cell.angle_gamma   90.00
#
_symmetry.space_group_name_H-M   'P 1'
#
loop_
_entity.id
_entity.type
_entity.pdbx_description
1 polymer ?
#
loop_
_entity_poly.entity_id
_entity_poly.type
_entity_poly.pdbx_seq_one_letter_code
_entity_poly.pdbx_strand_id
1 'polypeptide(L)' 'MDLASYLAKYELKPAQFAERAGVPASTVTRILSGARRPRLDTAAKLAAATDGQVSISDFLRPAEPAALFS' A
#
# COMPACT_ATOMS: atom_id res chain seq x y z
N MET A 1 -7.07 3.87 -6.24
CA MET A 1 -5.98 3.06 -6.86
C MET A 1 -5.37 2.21 -5.76
N ASP A 2 -4.70 1.10 -6.05
CA ASP A 2 -4.01 0.35 -4.99
C ASP A 2 -2.61 0.91 -4.69
N LEU A 3 -2.01 0.45 -3.58
CA LEU A 3 -0.70 0.92 -3.16
C LEU A 3 0.41 0.53 -4.15
N ALA A 4 0.33 -0.64 -4.78
CA ALA A 4 1.33 -1.09 -5.74
C ALA A 4 1.38 -0.16 -6.96
N SER A 5 0.22 0.21 -7.49
CA SER A 5 0.08 1.16 -8.60
C SER A 5 0.60 2.54 -8.24
N TYR A 6 0.34 3.00 -7.01
CA TYR A 6 0.87 4.28 -6.52
C TYR A 6 2.40 4.26 -6.49
N LEU A 7 3.02 3.22 -5.90
CA LEU A 7 4.48 3.13 -5.83
C LEU A 7 5.12 3.06 -7.23
N ALA A 8 4.52 2.33 -8.16
CA ALA A 8 4.99 2.26 -9.54
C ALA A 8 4.88 3.61 -10.26
N LYS A 9 3.73 4.30 -10.15
CA LYS A 9 3.49 5.61 -10.79
C LYS A 9 4.48 6.69 -10.33
N TYR A 10 4.90 6.64 -9.07
CA TYR A 10 5.81 7.63 -8.47
C TYR A 10 7.25 7.13 -8.34
N GLU A 11 7.57 5.96 -8.91
CA GLU A 11 8.90 5.33 -8.85
C GLU A 11 9.47 5.21 -7.42
N LEU A 12 8.58 4.97 -6.45
CA LEU A 12 8.93 4.90 -5.03
C LEU A 12 9.29 3.48 -4.62
N LYS A 13 10.44 3.32 -3.96
CA LYS A 13 10.77 2.05 -3.31
C LYS A 13 9.89 1.86 -2.06
N PRO A 14 9.43 0.63 -1.75
CA PRO A 14 8.60 0.37 -0.56
C PRO A 14 9.20 0.87 0.74
N ALA A 15 10.53 0.78 0.91
CA ALA A 15 11.22 1.27 2.11
C ALA A 15 11.17 2.80 2.26
N GLN A 16 11.35 3.54 1.16
CA GLN A 16 11.25 5.00 1.15
C GLN A 16 9.84 5.47 1.48
N PHE A 17 8.84 4.79 0.90
CA PHE A 17 7.44 5.09 1.22
C PHE A 17 7.10 4.77 2.68
N ALA A 18 7.62 3.66 3.22
CA ALA A 18 7.40 3.28 4.61
C ALA A 18 7.95 4.33 5.59
N GLU A 19 9.15 4.86 5.31
CA GLU A 19 9.75 5.97 6.06
C GLU A 19 8.87 7.22 6.01
N ARG A 20 8.42 7.63 4.81
CA ARG A 20 7.49 8.76 4.63
C ARG A 20 6.19 8.56 5.40
N ALA A 21 5.65 7.34 5.44
CA ALA A 21 4.40 7.01 6.10
C ALA A 21 4.54 6.75 7.62
N GLY A 22 5.76 6.74 8.17
CA GLY A 22 6.00 6.46 9.58
C GLY A 22 5.57 5.04 9.98
N VAL A 23 5.79 4.06 9.09
CA VAL A 23 5.48 2.64 9.33
C VAL A 23 6.69 1.76 9.02
N PRO A 24 6.82 0.56 9.64
CA PRO A 24 7.93 -0.34 9.33
C PRO A 24 7.89 -0.80 7.86
N ALA A 25 9.03 -0.82 7.18
CA ALA A 25 9.14 -1.29 5.79
C ALA A 25 8.59 -2.73 5.61
N SER A 26 8.80 -3.61 6.59
CA SER A 26 8.24 -4.96 6.62
C SER A 26 6.71 -5.01 6.64
N THR A 27 6.06 -3.96 7.14
CA THR A 27 4.60 -3.83 7.09
C THR A 27 4.14 -3.51 5.68
N VAL A 28 4.80 -2.56 5.01
CA VAL A 28 4.49 -2.20 3.62
C VAL A 28 4.68 -3.40 2.69
N THR A 29 5.79 -4.13 2.80
CA THR A 29 6.04 -5.31 1.94
C THR A 29 5.00 -6.41 2.13
N ARG A 30 4.56 -6.68 3.37
CA ARG A 30 3.48 -7.66 3.65
C ARG A 30 2.11 -7.23 3.14
N ILE A 31 1.85 -5.92 3.07
CA ILE A 31 0.62 -5.38 2.48
C ILE A 31 0.67 -5.55 0.96
N LEU A 32 1.79 -5.20 0.33
CA LEU A 32 2.00 -5.34 -1.11
C LEU A 32 1.90 -6.80 -1.58
N SER A 33 2.40 -7.75 -0.78
CA SER A 33 2.30 -9.17 -1.12
C SER A 33 0.93 -9.79 -0.81
N GLY A 34 -0.02 -9.04 -0.24
CA GLY A 34 -1.32 -9.55 0.20
C GLY A 34 -1.26 -10.44 1.44
N ALA A 35 -0.07 -10.73 1.99
CA ALA A 35 0.11 -11.55 3.18
C ALA A 35 -0.52 -10.95 4.45
N ARG A 36 -0.76 -9.63 4.45
CA ARG A 36 -1.38 -8.93 5.57
C ARG A 36 -2.28 -7.79 5.11
N ARG A 37 -3.48 -7.73 5.70
CA ARG A 37 -4.31 -6.52 5.67
C ARG A 37 -3.88 -5.54 6.76
N PRO A 38 -3.67 -4.25 6.44
CA PRO A 38 -3.39 -3.26 7.47
C PRO A 38 -4.60 -3.07 8.38
N ARG A 39 -4.33 -2.77 9.66
CA ARG A 39 -5.36 -2.26 10.57
C ARG A 39 -5.71 -0.81 10.18
N LEU A 40 -6.82 -0.30 10.70
CA LEU A 40 -7.34 1.03 10.34
C LEU A 40 -6.31 2.15 10.60
N ASP A 41 -5.57 2.10 11.70
CA ASP A 41 -4.51 3.05 12.05
C ASP A 41 -3.39 3.06 11.00
N THR A 42 -2.97 1.87 10.56
CA THR A 42 -1.94 1.71 9.54
C THR A 42 -2.47 2.18 8.18
N ALA A 43 -3.70 1.79 7.82
CA ALA A 43 -4.34 2.23 6.58
C ALA A 43 -4.48 3.76 6.50
N ALA A 44 -4.83 4.43 7.61
CA ALA A 44 -4.91 5.88 7.68
C ALA A 44 -3.55 6.55 7.46
N LYS A 45 -2.47 6.04 8.07
CA LYS A 45 -1.11 6.54 7.82
C LYS A 45 -0.69 6.40 6.36
N LEU A 46 -0.95 5.24 5.77
CA LEU A 46 -0.62 4.99 4.37
C LEU A 46 -1.43 5.90 3.43
N ALA A 47 -2.74 6.06 3.69
CA ALA A 47 -3.59 6.95 2.89
C ALA A 47 -3.11 8.40 2.96
N ALA A 48 -2.79 8.89 4.16
CA ALA A 48 -2.23 10.23 4.35
C ALA A 48 -0.89 10.42 3.63
N ALA A 49 -0.01 9.41 3.67
CA ALA A 49 1.28 9.45 2.97
C ALA A 49 1.17 9.43 1.44
N THR A 50 0.01 9.08 0.90
CA THR A 50 -0.31 9.18 -0.53
C THR A 50 -1.13 10.42 -0.89
N ASP A 51 -1.32 11.34 0.06
CA ASP A 51 -2.17 12.53 -0.09
C ASP A 51 -3.60 12.16 -0.53
N GLY A 52 -4.09 11.00 -0.06
CA GLY A 52 -5.43 10.48 -0.37
C GLY A 52 -5.58 9.77 -1.71
N GLN A 53 -4.51 9.64 -2.51
CA GLN A 53 -4.56 8.92 -3.79
C GLN A 53 -4.86 7.42 -3.63
N VAL A 54 -4.37 6.84 -2.52
CA VAL A 54 -4.77 5.51 -2.04
C VAL A 54 -5.66 5.72 -0.82
N SER A 55 -6.95 5.43 -0.96
CA SER A 55 -7.92 5.56 0.12
C SER A 55 -7.82 4.42 1.12
N ILE A 56 -8.37 4.60 2.32
CA ILE A 56 -8.48 3.53 3.31
C ILE A 56 -9.24 2.32 2.72
N SER A 57 -10.30 2.56 1.96
CA SER A 57 -11.10 1.52 1.30
C SER A 57 -10.29 0.71 0.30
N ASP A 58 -9.28 1.30 -0.36
CA ASP A 58 -8.40 0.57 -1.27
C ASP A 58 -7.61 -0.55 -0.55
N PHE A 59 -7.33 -0.40 0.75
CA PHE A 59 -6.67 -1.43 1.57
C PHE A 59 -7.64 -2.51 2.11
N LEU A 60 -8.93 -2.22 2.12
CA LEU A 60 -9.97 -3.11 2.66
C LEU A 60 -10.63 -3.98 1.58
N ARG A 61 -10.40 -3.66 0.31
CA ARG A 61 -10.81 -4.52 -0.81
C ARG A 61 -9.92 -5.77 -0.87
N PRO A 62 -10.48 -6.95 -1.20
CA PRO A 62 -9.64 -8.11 -1.49
C PRO A 62 -8.65 -7.69 -2.56
N ALA A 63 -7.37 -8.04 -2.41
CA ALA A 63 -6.46 -7.89 -3.52
C ALA A 63 -7.04 -8.73 -4.66
N GLU A 64 -7.54 -8.07 -5.72
CA GLU A 64 -7.81 -8.80 -6.94
C GLU A 64 -6.48 -9.47 -7.31
N PRO A 65 -6.46 -10.80 -7.49
CA PRO A 65 -5.24 -11.46 -7.92
C PRO A 65 -4.80 -10.74 -9.17
N ALA A 66 -3.62 -10.10 -9.11
CA ALA A 66 -3.00 -9.45 -10.25
C ALA A 66 -3.11 -10.45 -11.40
N ALA A 67 -3.92 -10.07 -12.39
CA ALA A 67 -4.38 -11.02 -13.38
C ALA A 67 -3.15 -11.65 -14.03
N LEU A 68 -2.92 -12.92 -13.70
CA LEU A 68 -1.96 -13.79 -14.37
C LEU A 68 -2.49 -14.02 -15.78
N PHE A 69 -2.28 -13.05 -16.66
CA PHE A 69 -2.41 -13.22 -18.10
C PHE A 69 -1.00 -12.99 -18.67
N SER A 70 -0.27 -14.06 -18.98
CA SER A 70 -0.35 -14.91 -20.20
C SER A 70 0.66 -14.43 -21.22
#